data_AF-A0A4C1UB17-F1
#
_entry.id   AF-A0A4C1UB17-F1
#
_cell.length_a   1.000
_cell.length_b   1.000
_cell.length_c   1.000
_cell.angle_alpha   90.00
_cell.angle_beta   90.00
_cell.angle_gamma   90.00
#
_symmetry.space_group_name_H-M   'P 1'
#
loop_
_entity.id
_entity.type
_entity.pdbx_description
1 polymer ?
#
loop_
_entity_poly.entity_id
_entity_poly.type
_entity_poly.pdbx_seq_one_letter_code
_entity_poly.pdbx_strand_id
1 'polypeptide(L)'
;MLESVASGDYEIKILQGERVKIQTKSPESYSTIYKELKNRSTEFFTYQPKQERSFRVVLKRIHPSTSTDDIKQALEDLHHKPNNIWKKYQNKKTLPIFFIDLQPNPNNKHVYSIKSLLNCRVEIEPPKPKREIPQCSNCQQYGHTQKFCHRQSRCVKCAESHHTKNCPRKERSDKVKCILCEGNHPANYKGCIVYKELQNIKYPNTQPNKQKLKRTEKPEAIVNQTQTKAEFTGPKKSYANTVESNPTTNSTNIEQQVGDIVRILNTSIQALMNQMLQMTQMLSEIMSKMSSHSQP
;
A
#
# COMPACT_ATOMS: atom_id res chain seq x y z
N MET A 1 30.42 -17.29 -4.51
CA MET A 1 29.25 -18.13 -4.16
C MET A 1 28.20 -18.13 -5.25
N LEU A 2 27.60 -16.98 -5.60
CA LEU A 2 26.58 -16.93 -6.66
C LEU A 2 27.21 -17.04 -8.06
N GLU A 3 28.48 -16.62 -8.18
CA GLU A 3 29.23 -16.59 -9.43
C GLU A 3 29.60 -17.97 -9.96
N SER A 4 29.70 -18.98 -9.09
CA SER A 4 29.90 -20.39 -9.48
C SER A 4 28.60 -21.11 -9.85
N VAL A 5 27.44 -20.49 -9.59
CA VAL A 5 26.12 -21.12 -9.71
C VAL A 5 25.30 -20.50 -10.86
N ALA A 6 25.53 -19.23 -11.16
CA ALA A 6 24.84 -18.50 -12.22
C ALA A 6 25.77 -17.46 -12.83
N SER A 7 26.78 -17.90 -13.58
CA SER A 7 27.79 -17.01 -14.18
C SER A 7 27.13 -15.96 -15.09
N GLY A 8 27.16 -14.68 -14.70
CA GLY A 8 26.81 -13.53 -15.55
C GLY A 8 25.33 -13.12 -15.64
N ASP A 9 24.40 -13.93 -15.12
CA ASP A 9 22.95 -13.72 -15.30
C ASP A 9 22.23 -13.06 -14.12
N TYR A 10 22.98 -12.48 -13.18
CA TYR A 10 22.42 -11.76 -12.05
C TYR A 10 23.13 -10.44 -11.75
N GLU A 11 22.37 -9.50 -11.18
CA GLU A 11 22.87 -8.23 -10.64
C GLU A 11 22.67 -8.21 -9.13
N ILE A 12 23.69 -7.76 -8.39
CA ILE A 12 23.62 -7.59 -6.94
C ILE A 12 23.55 -6.10 -6.61
N LYS A 13 22.58 -5.71 -5.78
CA LYS A 13 22.47 -4.36 -5.23
C LYS A 13 22.47 -4.43 -3.71
N ILE A 14 23.42 -3.72 -3.10
CA ILE A 14 23.47 -3.56 -1.64
C ILE A 14 22.47 -2.47 -1.27
N LEU A 15 21.57 -2.79 -0.34
CA LEU A 15 20.56 -1.88 0.21
C LEU A 15 20.99 -1.44 1.61
N GLN A 16 20.39 -0.35 2.08
CA GLN A 16 20.55 0.10 3.46
C GLN A 16 20.14 -0.99 4.47
N GLY A 17 20.89 -1.09 5.56
CA GLY A 17 20.63 -2.03 6.65
C GLY A 17 21.09 -3.47 6.37
N GLU A 18 22.30 -3.65 5.83
CA GLU A 18 22.93 -4.97 5.60
C GLU A 18 22.10 -5.93 4.73
N ARG A 19 21.31 -5.38 3.81
CA ARG A 19 20.43 -6.17 2.94
C ARG A 19 20.99 -6.24 1.53
N VAL A 20 20.94 -7.43 0.95
CA VAL A 20 21.36 -7.66 -0.43
C VAL A 20 20.15 -7.98 -1.28
N LYS A 21 20.02 -7.32 -2.43
CA LYS A 21 19.01 -7.60 -3.46
C LYS A 21 19.69 -8.25 -4.66
N ILE A 22 19.26 -9.46 -5.00
CA ILE A 22 19.71 -10.19 -6.19
C ILE A 22 18.61 -10.05 -7.26
N GLN A 23 18.99 -9.60 -8.45
CA GLN A 23 18.10 -9.51 -9.61
C GLN A 23 18.60 -10.47 -10.68
N THR A 24 17.80 -11.45 -11.07
CA THR A 24 18.15 -12.43 -12.11
C THR A 24 17.57 -12.03 -13.46
N LYS A 25 18.31 -12.26 -14.55
CA LYS A 25 17.86 -12.01 -15.92
C LYS A 25 17.05 -13.18 -16.49
N SER A 26 17.46 -14.42 -16.18
CA SER A 26 16.80 -15.66 -16.62
C SER A 26 15.99 -16.34 -15.50
N PRO A 27 14.87 -17.01 -15.82
CA PRO A 27 14.12 -17.84 -14.87
C PRO A 27 14.89 -19.08 -14.40
N GLU A 28 15.84 -19.57 -15.19
CA GLU A 28 16.68 -20.72 -14.83
C GLU A 28 17.63 -20.34 -13.71
N SER A 29 18.35 -19.22 -13.87
CA SER A 29 19.24 -18.66 -12.85
C SER A 29 18.49 -18.36 -11.55
N TYR A 30 17.26 -17.85 -11.64
CA TYR A 30 16.38 -17.68 -10.48
C TYR A 30 16.16 -18.99 -9.72
N SER A 31 15.83 -20.06 -10.45
CA SER A 31 15.54 -21.36 -9.87
C SER A 31 16.76 -21.98 -9.19
N THR A 32 17.95 -21.85 -9.81
CA THR A 32 19.21 -22.36 -9.25
C THR A 32 19.60 -21.59 -7.98
N ILE A 33 19.56 -20.26 -8.02
CA ILE A 33 19.86 -19.41 -6.85
C ILE A 33 18.87 -19.69 -5.72
N TYR A 34 17.57 -19.82 -6.04
CA TYR A 34 16.55 -20.13 -5.05
C TYR A 34 16.83 -21.47 -4.34
N LYS A 35 17.19 -22.51 -5.09
CA LYS A 35 17.54 -23.83 -4.53
C LYS A 35 18.76 -23.74 -3.62
N GLU A 36 19.82 -23.08 -4.06
CA GLU A 36 21.05 -22.91 -3.27
C GLU A 36 20.81 -22.15 -1.96
N LEU A 37 20.09 -21.02 -2.02
CA LEU A 37 19.77 -20.22 -0.83
C LEU A 37 18.91 -21.00 0.17
N LYS A 38 17.99 -21.83 -0.34
CA LYS A 38 17.14 -22.69 0.46
C LYS A 38 17.93 -23.83 1.11
N ASN A 39 18.82 -24.48 0.37
CA ASN A 39 19.66 -25.58 0.88
C ASN A 39 20.55 -25.12 2.04
N ARG A 40 21.04 -23.88 1.97
CA ARG A 40 21.89 -23.28 3.01
C ARG A 40 21.10 -22.69 4.18
N SER A 41 19.76 -22.80 4.17
CA SER A 41 18.88 -22.23 5.20
C SER A 41 19.12 -20.75 5.47
N THR A 42 19.44 -19.98 4.44
CA THR A 42 19.66 -18.53 4.57
C THR A 42 18.35 -17.77 4.73
N GLU A 43 18.37 -16.63 5.43
CA GLU A 43 17.18 -15.79 5.59
C GLU A 43 16.94 -14.92 4.37
N PHE A 44 15.97 -15.29 3.54
CA PHE A 44 15.58 -14.48 2.38
C PHE A 44 14.06 -14.46 2.17
N PHE A 45 13.61 -13.57 1.29
CA PHE A 45 12.29 -13.66 0.70
C PHE A 45 12.39 -13.42 -0.80
N THR A 46 11.41 -13.93 -1.52
CA THR A 46 11.30 -13.78 -2.97
C THR A 46 9.86 -13.43 -3.36
N TYR A 47 9.60 -13.39 -4.65
CA TYR A 47 8.30 -13.14 -5.25
C TYR A 47 7.91 -14.30 -6.15
N GLN A 48 6.60 -14.41 -6.40
CA GLN A 48 6.11 -15.35 -7.41
C GLN A 48 6.73 -15.02 -8.79
N PRO A 49 7.33 -16.00 -9.48
CA PRO A 49 7.80 -15.81 -10.85
C PRO A 49 6.69 -15.32 -11.77
N LYS A 50 7.04 -14.47 -12.75
CA LYS A 50 6.06 -13.90 -13.68
C LYS A 50 5.38 -14.98 -14.52
N GLN A 51 6.13 -16.03 -14.88
CA GLN A 51 5.67 -17.16 -15.69
C GLN A 51 4.61 -18.01 -14.98
N GLU A 52 4.61 -18.03 -13.64
CA GLU A 52 3.64 -18.79 -12.85
C GLU A 52 2.43 -17.95 -12.43
N ARG A 53 2.48 -16.63 -12.65
CA ARG A 53 1.44 -15.71 -12.18
C ARG A 53 0.24 -15.78 -13.11
N SER A 54 -0.86 -16.35 -12.63
CA SER A 54 -2.13 -16.38 -13.35
C SER A 54 -2.61 -14.98 -13.74
N PHE A 55 -3.26 -14.89 -14.90
CA PHE A 55 -3.86 -13.66 -15.39
C PHE A 55 -5.29 -13.57 -14.87
N ARG A 56 -5.47 -12.80 -13.79
CA ARG A 56 -6.76 -12.63 -13.12
C ARG A 56 -7.61 -11.59 -13.85
N VAL A 57 -8.85 -11.95 -14.13
CA VAL A 57 -9.89 -11.05 -14.67
C VAL A 57 -11.18 -11.15 -13.86
N VAL A 58 -12.03 -10.14 -14.00
CA VAL A 58 -13.34 -10.05 -13.35
C VAL A 58 -14.41 -10.02 -14.42
N LEU A 59 -15.22 -11.06 -14.48
CA LEU A 59 -16.39 -11.16 -15.34
C LEU A 59 -17.60 -10.58 -14.59
N LYS A 60 -18.24 -9.58 -15.19
CA LYS A 60 -19.44 -8.91 -14.68
C LYS A 60 -20.62 -9.10 -15.64
N ARG A 61 -21.82 -8.79 -15.13
CA ARG A 61 -23.10 -8.80 -15.88
C ARG A 61 -23.55 -10.18 -16.33
N ILE A 62 -23.13 -11.21 -15.61
CA ILE A 62 -23.61 -12.58 -15.82
C ILE A 62 -24.43 -13.01 -14.61
N HIS A 63 -25.50 -13.77 -14.82
CA HIS A 63 -26.42 -14.14 -13.75
C HIS A 63 -25.71 -15.01 -12.69
N PRO A 64 -25.92 -14.79 -11.39
CA PRO A 64 -25.20 -15.54 -10.35
C PRO A 64 -25.47 -17.04 -10.35
N SER A 65 -26.59 -17.48 -10.94
CA SER A 65 -26.92 -18.92 -11.08
C SER A 65 -26.17 -19.62 -12.20
N THR A 66 -25.49 -18.90 -13.10
CA THR A 66 -24.69 -19.52 -14.16
C THR A 66 -23.63 -20.44 -13.54
N SER A 67 -23.47 -21.62 -14.13
CA SER A 67 -22.49 -22.60 -13.64
C SER A 67 -21.07 -22.12 -13.96
N THR A 68 -20.12 -22.48 -13.11
CA THR A 68 -18.71 -22.16 -13.36
C THR A 68 -18.14 -22.96 -14.53
N ASP A 69 -18.73 -24.12 -14.81
CA ASP A 69 -18.27 -25.04 -15.86
C ASP A 69 -18.70 -24.57 -17.24
N ASP A 70 -19.92 -24.03 -17.40
CA ASP A 70 -20.35 -23.42 -18.65
C ASP A 70 -19.48 -22.21 -19.01
N ILE A 71 -19.15 -21.38 -18.01
CA ILE A 71 -18.24 -20.24 -18.21
C ILE A 71 -16.84 -20.73 -18.59
N LYS A 72 -16.40 -21.86 -18.01
CA LYS A 72 -15.12 -22.48 -18.31
C LYS A 72 -15.05 -22.90 -19.77
N GLN A 73 -16.02 -23.68 -20.23
CA GLN A 73 -16.13 -24.17 -21.61
C GLN A 73 -16.22 -23.01 -22.60
N ALA A 74 -17.10 -22.04 -22.35
CA ALA A 74 -17.27 -20.90 -23.24
C ALA A 74 -15.99 -20.03 -23.39
N LEU A 75 -15.12 -20.01 -22.37
CA LEU A 75 -13.82 -19.36 -22.47
C LEU A 75 -12.78 -20.22 -23.20
N GLU A 76 -12.82 -21.54 -23.02
CA GLU A 76 -11.97 -22.49 -23.75
C GLU A 76 -12.25 -22.47 -25.25
N ASP A 77 -13.52 -22.34 -25.65
CA ASP A 77 -13.96 -22.16 -27.04
C ASP A 77 -13.39 -20.88 -27.67
N LEU A 78 -13.16 -19.85 -26.85
CA LEU A 78 -12.52 -18.59 -27.25
C LEU A 78 -10.99 -18.63 -27.11
N HIS A 79 -10.41 -19.83 -26.98
CA HIS A 79 -8.97 -20.08 -26.83
C HIS A 79 -8.34 -19.48 -25.56
N HIS A 80 -9.13 -19.25 -24.52
CA HIS A 80 -8.65 -18.85 -23.20
C HIS A 80 -8.76 -20.02 -22.22
N LYS A 81 -7.67 -20.34 -21.50
CA LYS A 81 -7.62 -21.48 -20.56
C LYS A 81 -7.79 -21.00 -19.11
N PRO A 82 -9.01 -21.04 -18.54
CA PRO A 82 -9.24 -20.76 -17.12
C PRO A 82 -8.76 -21.88 -16.21
N ASN A 83 -7.99 -21.53 -15.18
CA ASN A 83 -7.49 -22.43 -14.15
C ASN A 83 -8.41 -22.46 -12.91
N ASN A 84 -8.98 -21.32 -12.53
CA ASN A 84 -9.86 -21.21 -11.38
C ASN A 84 -10.95 -20.16 -11.62
N ILE A 85 -12.20 -20.49 -11.31
CA ILE A 85 -13.35 -19.60 -11.44
C ILE A 85 -14.13 -19.64 -10.12
N TRP A 86 -14.43 -18.48 -9.53
CA TRP A 86 -15.25 -18.42 -8.33
C TRP A 86 -16.16 -17.20 -8.29
N LYS A 87 -17.30 -17.37 -7.62
CA LYS A 87 -18.32 -16.32 -7.44
C LYS A 87 -17.92 -15.39 -6.30
N LYS A 88 -18.25 -14.11 -6.44
CA LYS A 88 -18.15 -13.17 -5.32
C LYS A 88 -19.40 -13.26 -4.45
N TYR A 89 -19.19 -13.45 -3.15
CA TYR A 89 -20.26 -13.41 -2.15
C TYR A 89 -20.24 -12.08 -1.38
N GLN A 90 -21.42 -11.54 -1.12
CA GLN A 90 -21.61 -10.40 -0.21
C GLN A 90 -22.86 -10.65 0.62
N ASN A 91 -22.75 -10.59 1.95
CA ASN A 91 -23.86 -10.83 2.88
C ASN A 91 -24.61 -12.15 2.62
N LYS A 92 -23.87 -13.23 2.34
CA LYS A 92 -24.39 -14.57 1.96
C LYS A 92 -25.17 -14.63 0.63
N LYS A 93 -25.26 -13.53 -0.13
CA LYS A 93 -25.83 -13.50 -1.49
C LYS A 93 -24.71 -13.53 -2.55
N THR A 94 -24.98 -14.20 -3.66
CA THR A 94 -24.07 -14.24 -4.81
C THR A 94 -24.25 -12.96 -5.64
N LEU A 95 -23.14 -12.31 -5.97
CA LEU A 95 -23.14 -11.17 -6.88
C LEU A 95 -22.99 -11.68 -8.33
N PRO A 96 -23.47 -10.91 -9.32
CA PRO A 96 -23.25 -11.19 -10.74
C PRO A 96 -21.80 -10.83 -11.16
N ILE A 97 -20.84 -11.33 -10.38
CA ILE A 97 -19.41 -11.06 -10.47
C ILE A 97 -18.66 -12.37 -10.23
N PHE A 98 -17.88 -12.76 -11.23
CA PHE A 98 -17.04 -13.95 -11.21
C PHE A 98 -15.58 -13.51 -11.33
N PHE A 99 -14.71 -14.12 -10.53
CA PHE A 99 -13.27 -13.98 -10.67
C PHE A 99 -12.74 -15.18 -11.44
N ILE A 100 -11.89 -14.92 -12.42
CA ILE A 100 -11.34 -15.94 -13.31
C ILE A 100 -9.83 -15.78 -13.33
N ASP A 101 -9.13 -16.84 -12.97
CA ASP A 101 -7.67 -16.93 -13.10
C ASP A 101 -7.34 -17.71 -14.37
N LEU A 102 -6.85 -17.00 -15.40
CA LEU A 102 -6.40 -17.63 -16.65
C LEU A 102 -4.95 -18.11 -16.51
N GLN A 103 -4.62 -19.19 -17.22
CA GLN A 103 -3.24 -19.64 -17.38
C GLN A 103 -2.42 -18.56 -18.12
N PRO A 104 -1.14 -18.35 -17.77
CA PRO A 104 -0.30 -17.33 -18.41
C PRO A 104 -0.13 -17.62 -19.90
N ASN A 105 -0.69 -16.75 -20.75
CA ASN A 105 -0.60 -16.85 -22.21
C ASN A 105 -0.53 -15.43 -22.81
N PRO A 106 0.30 -15.15 -23.83
CA PRO A 106 0.32 -13.86 -24.52
C PRO A 106 -1.06 -13.39 -25.01
N ASN A 107 -1.94 -14.33 -25.40
CA ASN A 107 -3.29 -14.02 -25.90
C ASN A 107 -4.26 -13.48 -24.81
N ASN A 108 -3.90 -13.55 -23.52
CA ASN A 108 -4.84 -13.22 -22.45
C ASN A 108 -5.37 -11.78 -22.46
N LYS A 109 -4.69 -10.84 -23.12
CA LYS A 109 -5.19 -9.46 -23.25
C LYS A 109 -6.45 -9.37 -24.10
N HIS A 110 -6.66 -10.30 -25.04
CA HIS A 110 -7.83 -10.32 -25.93
C HIS A 110 -9.13 -10.67 -25.19
N VAL A 111 -9.04 -11.21 -23.98
CA VAL A 111 -10.20 -11.51 -23.14
C VAL A 111 -11.04 -10.27 -22.84
N TYR A 112 -10.43 -9.08 -22.79
CA TYR A 112 -11.14 -7.82 -22.53
C TYR A 112 -12.02 -7.36 -23.71
N SER A 113 -11.80 -7.91 -24.90
CA SER A 113 -12.58 -7.59 -26.10
C SER A 113 -13.89 -8.39 -26.19
N ILE A 114 -14.07 -9.41 -25.34
CA ILE A 114 -15.27 -10.27 -25.32
C ILE A 114 -16.45 -9.47 -24.75
N LYS A 115 -17.48 -9.27 -25.58
CA LYS A 115 -18.72 -8.55 -25.21
C LYS A 115 -19.92 -9.47 -24.98
N SER A 116 -19.85 -10.71 -25.44
CA SER A 116 -20.91 -11.70 -25.34
C SER A 116 -20.33 -13.06 -24.95
N LEU A 117 -20.97 -13.73 -24.00
CA LEU A 117 -20.62 -15.09 -23.54
C LEU A 117 -21.91 -15.79 -23.12
N LEU A 118 -22.10 -17.07 -23.52
CA LEU A 118 -23.33 -17.83 -23.20
C LEU A 118 -24.62 -17.08 -23.57
N ASN A 119 -24.64 -16.44 -24.74
CA ASN A 119 -25.73 -15.59 -25.23
C ASN A 119 -26.09 -14.39 -24.31
N CYS A 120 -25.24 -14.08 -23.33
CA CYS A 120 -25.40 -12.97 -22.42
C CYS A 120 -24.41 -11.85 -22.76
N ARG A 121 -24.83 -10.59 -22.63
CA ARG A 121 -23.91 -9.45 -22.71
C ARG A 121 -23.07 -9.39 -21.44
N VAL A 122 -21.75 -9.47 -21.59
CA VAL A 122 -20.81 -9.52 -20.47
C VAL A 122 -19.81 -8.37 -20.53
N GLU A 123 -19.19 -8.10 -19.39
CA GLU A 123 -18.12 -7.11 -19.26
C GLU A 123 -16.96 -7.74 -18.49
N ILE A 124 -15.78 -7.81 -19.13
CA ILE A 124 -14.57 -8.37 -18.54
C ILE A 124 -13.61 -7.23 -18.22
N GLU A 125 -13.25 -7.10 -16.95
CA GLU A 125 -12.38 -6.04 -16.45
C GLU A 125 -11.16 -6.59 -15.71
N PRO A 126 -10.06 -5.83 -15.64
CA PRO A 126 -8.99 -6.14 -14.71
C PRO A 126 -9.46 -6.02 -13.25
N PRO A 127 -8.93 -6.85 -12.33
CA PRO A 127 -9.26 -6.74 -10.92
C PRO A 127 -8.80 -5.39 -10.37
N LYS A 128 -9.67 -4.70 -9.65
CA LYS A 128 -9.34 -3.41 -9.02
C LYS A 128 -8.15 -3.59 -8.06
N PRO A 129 -7.07 -2.81 -8.21
CA PRO A 129 -5.93 -2.89 -7.31
C PRO A 129 -6.35 -2.43 -5.91
N LYS A 130 -5.99 -3.20 -4.89
CA LYS A 130 -6.17 -2.79 -3.49
C LYS A 130 -5.01 -1.90 -3.08
N ARG A 131 -5.30 -0.74 -2.46
CA ARG A 131 -4.29 0.15 -1.85
C ARG A 131 -3.81 -0.37 -0.49
N GLU A 132 -3.55 -1.66 -0.42
CA GLU A 132 -3.07 -2.36 0.77
C GLU A 132 -1.69 -2.92 0.49
N ILE A 133 -0.77 -2.71 1.43
CA ILE A 133 0.58 -3.25 1.33
C ILE A 133 0.55 -4.66 1.94
N PRO A 134 0.94 -5.70 1.18
CA PRO A 134 0.93 -7.07 1.70
C PRO A 134 1.87 -7.18 2.90
N GLN A 135 1.37 -7.76 3.98
CA GLN A 135 2.14 -8.10 5.16
C GLN A 135 2.38 -9.60 5.18
N CYS A 136 3.63 -10.00 5.40
CA CYS A 136 3.99 -11.41 5.49
C CYS A 136 3.51 -11.98 6.82
N SER A 137 2.61 -12.96 6.80
CA SER A 137 2.14 -13.63 8.02
C SER A 137 3.21 -14.49 8.72
N ASN A 138 4.35 -14.74 8.07
CA ASN A 138 5.49 -15.45 8.68
C ASN A 138 6.39 -14.50 9.48
N CYS A 139 7.00 -13.50 8.84
CA CYS A 139 7.98 -12.60 9.49
C CYS A 139 7.40 -11.23 9.89
N GLN A 140 6.12 -10.97 9.61
CA GLN A 140 5.39 -9.71 9.85
C GLN A 140 5.89 -8.46 9.12
N GLN A 141 6.92 -8.56 8.30
CA GLN A 141 7.39 -7.46 7.46
C GLN A 141 6.46 -7.21 6.26
N TYR A 142 6.49 -5.98 5.76
CA TYR A 142 5.72 -5.57 4.58
C TYR A 142 6.43 -5.87 3.26
N GLY A 143 5.66 -6.02 2.19
CA GLY A 143 6.14 -6.05 0.82
C GLY A 143 6.31 -7.44 0.22
N HIS A 144 5.97 -8.52 0.92
CA HIS A 144 5.94 -9.90 0.40
C HIS A 144 4.92 -10.74 1.17
N THR A 145 4.64 -11.97 0.69
CA THR A 145 3.69 -12.90 1.32
C THR A 145 4.42 -14.10 1.94
N GLN A 146 3.75 -14.81 2.87
CA GLN A 146 4.32 -15.95 3.57
C GLN A 146 4.82 -17.07 2.65
N LYS A 147 4.14 -17.32 1.52
CA LYS A 147 4.50 -18.38 0.55
C LYS A 147 5.95 -18.27 0.05
N PHE A 148 6.47 -17.06 -0.03
CA PHE A 148 7.80 -16.78 -0.57
C PHE A 148 8.77 -16.22 0.50
N CYS A 149 8.46 -16.43 1.77
CA CYS A 149 9.27 -15.96 2.90
C CYS A 149 10.02 -17.13 3.55
N HIS A 150 11.35 -17.08 3.55
CA HIS A 150 12.24 -18.07 4.18
C HIS A 150 12.96 -17.51 5.40
N ARG A 151 12.42 -16.44 5.99
CA ARG A 151 12.95 -15.83 7.23
C ARG A 151 12.38 -16.50 8.48
N GLN A 152 13.04 -16.28 9.62
CA GLN A 152 12.53 -16.72 10.91
C GLN A 152 11.10 -16.23 11.16
N SER A 153 10.26 -17.13 11.66
CA SER A 153 8.87 -16.83 11.99
C SER A 153 8.78 -15.89 13.18
N ARG A 154 7.85 -14.94 13.13
CA ARG A 154 7.62 -13.93 14.15
C ARG A 154 6.13 -13.83 14.47
N CYS A 155 5.80 -13.79 15.75
CA CYS A 155 4.42 -13.75 16.20
C CYS A 155 3.81 -12.35 16.01
N VAL A 156 2.59 -12.28 15.46
CA VAL A 156 1.83 -11.02 15.28
C VAL A 156 1.55 -10.33 16.63
N LYS A 157 1.44 -11.11 17.71
CA LYS A 157 0.99 -10.64 19.04
C LYS A 157 2.14 -10.24 19.97
N CYS A 158 3.23 -10.99 19.99
CA CYS A 158 4.32 -10.76 20.96
C CYS A 158 5.70 -10.53 20.33
N ALA A 159 5.83 -10.52 19.00
CA ALA A 159 7.10 -10.36 18.28
C ALA A 159 8.17 -11.46 18.51
N GLU A 160 7.87 -12.48 19.30
CA GLU A 160 8.76 -13.62 19.56
C GLU A 160 8.91 -14.55 18.34
N SER A 161 9.96 -15.37 18.38
CA SER A 161 10.39 -16.28 17.31
C SER A 161 9.54 -17.54 17.17
N HIS A 162 8.22 -17.40 17.01
CA HIS A 162 7.30 -18.51 16.76
C HIS A 162 6.15 -18.09 15.83
N HIS A 163 5.52 -19.06 15.19
CA HIS A 163 4.34 -18.82 14.37
C HIS A 163 3.15 -18.46 15.25
N THR A 164 2.33 -17.47 14.86
CA THR A 164 1.20 -16.96 15.66
C THR A 164 0.23 -18.04 16.16
N LYS A 165 0.08 -19.15 15.42
CA LYS A 165 -0.73 -20.32 15.81
C LYS A 165 -0.23 -20.99 17.10
N ASN A 166 1.08 -20.97 17.34
CA ASN A 166 1.74 -21.59 18.48
C ASN A 166 1.98 -20.58 19.61
N CYS A 167 1.37 -19.40 19.53
CA CYS A 167 1.56 -18.37 20.55
C CYS A 167 0.88 -18.79 21.86
N PRO A 168 1.57 -18.70 23.01
CA PRO A 168 0.97 -19.00 24.31
C PRO A 168 -0.20 -18.04 24.63
N ARG A 169 -0.20 -16.84 24.02
CA ARG A 169 -1.30 -15.87 24.16
C ARG A 169 -2.47 -16.24 23.27
N LYS A 170 -3.45 -16.91 23.87
CA LYS A 170 -4.74 -17.21 23.24
C LYS A 170 -5.75 -16.08 23.44
N GLU A 171 -5.75 -15.47 24.62
CA GLU A 171 -6.71 -14.43 25.00
C GLU A 171 -6.27 -13.00 24.60
N ARG A 172 -7.24 -12.07 24.69
CA ARG A 172 -6.99 -10.64 24.49
C ARG A 172 -6.18 -10.13 25.67
N SER A 173 -5.00 -9.61 25.40
CA SER A 173 -4.07 -9.12 26.41
C SER A 173 -3.63 -7.71 26.03
N ASP A 174 -3.39 -6.87 27.03
CA ASP A 174 -2.87 -5.51 26.84
C ASP A 174 -1.36 -5.46 26.68
N LYS A 175 -0.67 -6.61 26.75
CA LYS A 175 0.80 -6.69 26.64
C LYS A 175 1.27 -6.97 25.20
N VAL A 176 0.54 -6.56 24.18
CA VAL A 176 0.85 -6.91 22.78
C VAL A 176 2.00 -6.04 22.30
N LYS A 177 2.98 -6.62 21.60
CA LYS A 177 4.13 -5.86 21.08
C LYS A 177 4.17 -5.96 19.56
N CYS A 178 4.20 -4.81 18.89
CA CYS A 178 4.44 -4.73 17.46
C CYS A 178 5.92 -4.94 17.16
N ILE A 179 6.27 -5.87 16.28
CA ILE A 179 7.67 -6.09 15.87
C ILE A 179 8.25 -4.95 15.02
N LEU A 180 7.41 -4.11 14.43
CA LEU A 180 7.85 -3.07 13.49
C LEU A 180 8.11 -1.72 14.16
N CYS A 181 7.25 -1.32 15.11
CA CYS A 181 7.34 -0.02 15.80
C CYS A 181 7.47 -0.17 17.32
N GLU A 182 7.52 -1.39 17.83
CA GLU A 182 7.59 -1.71 19.26
C GLU A 182 6.42 -1.22 20.12
N GLY A 183 5.40 -0.60 19.51
CA GLY A 183 4.22 -0.09 20.20
C GLY A 183 3.27 -1.17 20.73
N ASN A 184 2.37 -0.76 21.62
CA ASN A 184 1.37 -1.63 22.24
C ASN A 184 0.17 -1.91 21.33
N HIS A 185 0.40 -2.67 20.26
CA HIS A 185 -0.62 -3.15 19.34
C HIS A 185 -0.07 -4.33 18.53
N PRO A 186 -0.94 -5.18 17.92
CA PRO A 186 -0.45 -6.27 17.10
C PRO A 186 0.21 -5.75 15.82
N ALA A 187 1.11 -6.54 15.24
CA ALA A 187 1.84 -6.15 14.03
C ALA A 187 0.93 -5.89 12.82
N ASN A 188 -0.28 -6.46 12.80
CA ASN A 188 -1.28 -6.29 11.74
C ASN A 188 -2.16 -5.03 11.89
N TYR A 189 -1.95 -4.25 12.95
CA TYR A 189 -2.72 -3.04 13.21
C TYR A 189 -2.45 -1.96 12.15
N LYS A 190 -3.50 -1.58 11.41
CA LYS A 190 -3.42 -0.58 10.32
C LYS A 190 -3.17 0.85 10.81
N GLY A 191 -3.23 1.11 12.12
CA GLY A 191 -2.87 2.39 12.71
C GLY A 191 -1.38 2.56 13.01
N CYS A 192 -0.57 1.51 12.85
CA CYS A 192 0.88 1.50 13.08
C CYS A 192 1.59 2.61 12.30
N ILE A 193 2.55 3.30 12.93
CA ILE A 193 3.33 4.39 12.32
C ILE A 193 4.08 3.90 11.06
N VAL A 194 4.77 2.76 11.14
CA VAL A 194 5.52 2.17 10.03
C VAL A 194 4.59 1.82 8.87
N TYR A 195 3.38 1.33 9.17
CA TYR A 195 2.40 1.03 8.11
C TYR A 195 1.92 2.31 7.42
N LYS A 196 1.59 3.36 8.18
CA LYS A 196 1.13 4.64 7.62
C LYS A 196 2.21 5.30 6.77
N GLU A 197 3.46 5.30 7.22
CA GLU A 197 4.60 5.83 6.45
C GLU A 197 4.76 5.08 5.14
N LEU A 198 4.80 3.73 5.18
CA LEU A 198 4.88 2.91 3.97
C LEU A 198 3.67 3.13 3.04
N GLN A 199 2.48 3.31 3.60
CA GLN A 199 1.27 3.59 2.84
C GLN A 199 1.35 4.95 2.14
N ASN A 200 1.84 5.99 2.82
CA ASN A 200 2.01 7.32 2.24
C ASN A 200 3.08 7.33 1.13
N ILE A 201 4.18 6.59 1.31
CA ILE A 201 5.24 6.47 0.29
C ILE A 201 4.71 5.75 -0.96
N LYS A 202 4.01 4.62 -0.80
CA LYS A 202 3.51 3.83 -1.94
C LYS A 202 2.28 4.42 -2.60
N TYR A 203 1.42 5.05 -1.81
CA TYR A 203 0.12 5.54 -2.23
C TYR A 203 -0.10 6.93 -1.65
N PRO A 204 0.66 7.94 -2.12
CA PRO A 204 0.50 9.30 -1.62
C PRO A 204 -0.95 9.74 -1.76
N ASN A 205 -1.49 10.33 -0.70
CA ASN A 205 -2.80 10.95 -0.77
C ASN A 205 -2.65 12.25 -1.57
N THR A 206 -3.24 12.30 -2.75
CA THR A 206 -3.34 13.51 -3.58
C THR A 206 -4.34 14.54 -3.05
N GLN A 207 -4.80 14.42 -1.80
CA GLN A 207 -5.71 15.41 -1.24
C GLN A 207 -4.90 16.53 -0.56
N PRO A 208 -5.08 17.81 -0.96
CA PRO A 208 -4.58 18.91 -0.18
C PRO A 208 -5.22 18.82 1.20
N ASN A 209 -4.37 19.01 2.21
CA ASN A 209 -4.64 18.87 3.62
C ASN A 209 -5.87 19.72 4.02
N LYS A 210 -7.09 19.18 3.93
CA LYS A 210 -8.24 19.74 4.66
C LYS A 210 -7.91 19.55 6.12
N GLN A 211 -7.40 20.62 6.73
CA GLN A 211 -7.04 20.71 8.13
C GLN A 211 -8.12 19.99 8.93
N LYS A 212 -7.72 18.89 9.59
CA LYS A 212 -8.55 18.26 10.60
C LYS A 212 -8.81 19.31 11.66
N LEU A 213 -10.00 19.92 11.64
CA LEU A 213 -10.51 20.70 12.75
C LEU A 213 -10.33 19.85 14.00
N LYS A 214 -9.46 20.32 14.90
CA LYS A 214 -9.21 19.71 16.20
C LYS A 214 -10.57 19.58 16.87
N ARG A 215 -11.02 18.35 17.09
CA ARG A 215 -12.18 18.08 17.94
C ARG A 215 -11.74 18.46 19.35
N THR A 216 -12.14 19.64 19.81
CA THR A 216 -11.96 20.06 21.19
C THR A 216 -12.50 18.98 22.13
N GLU A 217 -11.67 18.64 23.10
CA GLU A 217 -11.96 17.66 24.14
C GLU A 217 -13.23 18.08 24.89
N LYS A 218 -14.17 17.15 25.01
CA LYS A 218 -15.38 17.34 25.82
C LYS A 218 -15.07 16.77 27.21
N PRO A 219 -15.39 17.48 28.31
CA PRO A 219 -15.04 17.03 29.66
C PRO A 219 -15.72 15.71 30.02
N GLU A 220 -15.03 14.92 30.83
CA GLU A 220 -15.47 13.65 31.41
C GLU A 220 -16.81 13.82 32.15
N ALA A 221 -17.76 12.93 31.88
CA ALA A 221 -18.99 12.80 32.66
C ALA A 221 -19.01 11.42 33.32
N ILE A 222 -19.15 11.47 34.64
CA ILE A 222 -19.15 10.37 35.60
C ILE A 222 -20.26 9.35 35.28
N VAL A 223 -19.91 8.07 35.44
CA VAL A 223 -20.76 6.89 35.31
C VAL A 223 -21.93 6.95 36.29
N ASN A 224 -23.14 6.65 35.83
CA ASN A 224 -24.04 5.73 36.55
C ASN A 224 -25.10 5.10 35.62
N GLN A 225 -25.27 3.79 35.78
CA GLN A 225 -26.24 2.95 35.07
C GLN A 225 -27.64 3.13 35.67
N THR A 226 -28.68 3.18 34.84
CA THR A 226 -29.88 2.32 34.97
C THR A 226 -30.83 2.52 33.78
N GLN A 227 -31.57 1.46 33.50
CA GLN A 227 -32.43 1.24 32.33
C GLN A 227 -33.69 2.12 32.35
N THR A 228 -34.19 2.54 31.18
CA THR A 228 -35.62 2.49 30.80
C THR A 228 -35.87 2.95 29.35
N LYS A 229 -36.85 2.33 28.70
CA LYS A 229 -37.42 2.68 27.39
C LYS A 229 -37.92 4.13 27.36
N ALA A 230 -37.66 4.86 26.28
CA ALA A 230 -38.49 6.00 25.89
C ALA A 230 -38.46 6.21 24.37
N GLU A 231 -39.65 6.37 23.78
CA GLU A 231 -39.92 6.74 22.40
C GLU A 231 -39.38 8.14 22.08
N PHE A 232 -38.85 8.32 20.87
CA PHE A 232 -38.33 9.60 20.40
C PHE A 232 -39.36 10.29 19.50
N THR A 233 -40.13 11.22 20.06
CA THR A 233 -40.93 12.20 19.31
C THR A 233 -40.06 13.42 19.01
N GLY A 234 -39.56 13.52 17.78
CA GLY A 234 -38.82 14.68 17.28
C GLY A 234 -38.84 14.76 15.75
N PRO A 235 -38.95 15.95 15.15
CA PRO A 235 -39.23 16.08 13.73
C PRO A 235 -38.03 15.72 12.87
N LYS A 236 -38.21 14.78 11.93
CA LYS A 236 -37.18 14.40 10.94
C LYS A 236 -37.04 15.50 9.90
N LYS A 237 -35.94 16.24 9.91
CA LYS A 237 -35.55 17.10 8.78
C LYS A 237 -35.01 16.21 7.65
N SER A 238 -35.63 16.30 6.48
CA SER A 238 -35.25 15.57 5.26
C SER A 238 -34.04 16.23 4.58
N TYR A 239 -33.25 15.41 3.89
CA TYR A 239 -32.02 15.77 3.14
C TYR A 239 -32.24 16.90 2.10
N ALA A 240 -33.48 17.09 1.65
CA ALA A 240 -33.84 18.14 0.70
C ALA A 240 -33.68 19.57 1.24
N ASN A 241 -33.71 19.78 2.56
CA ASN A 241 -33.69 21.15 3.13
C ASN A 241 -32.28 21.74 3.30
N THR A 242 -31.22 21.04 2.86
CA THR A 242 -29.83 21.51 3.00
C THR A 242 -29.30 22.16 1.71
N VAL A 243 -30.09 22.22 0.64
CA VAL A 243 -29.61 22.67 -0.68
C VAL A 243 -30.03 24.10 -1.07
N GLU A 244 -30.85 24.79 -0.27
CA GLU A 244 -31.46 26.08 -0.65
C GLU A 244 -30.96 27.32 0.10
N SER A 245 -29.81 27.27 0.78
CA SER A 245 -29.27 28.48 1.44
C SER A 245 -27.78 28.69 1.18
N ASN A 246 -27.48 29.48 0.16
CA ASN A 246 -26.22 30.22 0.03
C ASN A 246 -26.54 31.65 -0.44
N PRO A 247 -26.27 32.68 0.37
CA PRO A 247 -25.92 33.99 -0.14
C PRO A 247 -24.41 34.18 -0.11
N THR A 248 -23.92 34.66 -1.24
CA THR A 248 -22.58 35.16 -1.57
C THR A 248 -22.05 36.12 -0.51
N THR A 249 -20.86 35.86 0.06
CA THR A 249 -19.95 36.85 0.70
C THR A 249 -18.67 36.12 1.11
N ASN A 250 -17.61 36.11 0.27
CA ASN A 250 -16.26 35.71 0.72
C ASN A 250 -15.12 36.16 -0.22
N SER A 251 -15.34 37.19 -1.03
CA SER A 251 -14.34 37.62 -2.02
C SER A 251 -13.27 38.57 -1.48
N THR A 252 -13.40 39.09 -0.25
CA THR A 252 -12.47 40.12 0.28
C THR A 252 -11.32 39.58 1.13
N ASN A 253 -11.34 38.31 1.56
CA ASN A 253 -10.33 37.77 2.50
C ASN A 253 -9.11 37.11 1.79
N ILE A 254 -9.27 36.68 0.53
CA ILE A 254 -8.25 35.91 -0.19
C ILE A 254 -7.13 36.82 -0.72
N GLU A 255 -7.44 38.04 -1.18
CA GLU A 255 -6.44 38.96 -1.73
C GLU A 255 -5.46 39.49 -0.68
N GLN A 256 -5.92 39.72 0.56
CA GLN A 256 -5.05 40.15 1.67
C GLN A 256 -4.08 39.03 2.09
N GLN A 257 -4.56 37.79 2.21
CA GLN A 257 -3.69 36.65 2.57
C GLN A 257 -2.64 36.34 1.51
N VAL A 258 -2.97 36.50 0.22
CA VAL A 258 -1.99 36.32 -0.86
C VAL A 258 -0.95 37.44 -0.85
N GLY A 259 -1.35 38.69 -0.59
CA GLY A 259 -0.42 39.82 -0.46
C GLY A 259 0.60 39.64 0.68
N ASP A 260 0.15 39.16 1.83
CA ASP A 260 1.04 38.93 2.98
C ASP A 260 2.04 37.80 2.72
N ILE A 261 1.63 36.72 2.04
CA ILE A 261 2.53 35.62 1.67
C ILE A 261 3.60 36.10 0.69
N VAL A 262 3.24 36.88 -0.33
CA VAL A 262 4.19 37.43 -1.30
C VAL A 262 5.18 38.38 -0.61
N ARG A 263 4.71 39.18 0.35
CA ARG A 263 5.59 40.07 1.12
C ARG A 263 6.60 39.31 1.97
N ILE A 264 6.18 38.23 2.65
CA ILE A 264 7.05 37.38 3.47
C ILE A 264 8.07 36.61 2.61
N LEU A 265 7.66 36.15 1.42
CA LEU A 265 8.57 35.51 0.48
C LEU A 265 9.63 36.48 -0.05
N ASN A 266 9.24 37.70 -0.39
CA ASN A 266 10.21 38.70 -0.86
C ASN A 266 11.21 39.12 0.22
N THR A 267 10.78 39.28 1.48
CA THR A 267 11.71 39.63 2.57
C THR A 267 12.68 38.49 2.89
N SER A 268 12.22 37.25 2.86
CA SER A 268 13.09 36.08 3.09
C SER A 268 14.10 35.86 1.96
N ILE A 269 13.72 36.09 0.70
CA ILE A 269 14.63 36.03 -0.45
C ILE A 269 15.71 37.12 -0.35
N GLN A 270 15.34 38.34 0.02
CA GLN A 270 16.30 39.44 0.21
C GLN A 270 17.30 39.15 1.34
N ALA A 271 16.83 38.57 2.45
CA ALA A 271 17.70 38.15 3.54
C ALA A 271 18.71 37.07 3.11
N LEU A 272 18.28 36.09 2.32
CA LEU A 272 19.16 35.04 1.77
C LEU A 272 20.19 35.61 0.79
N MET A 273 19.79 36.56 -0.06
CA MET A 273 20.72 37.22 -0.99
C MET A 273 21.80 38.01 -0.24
N ASN A 274 21.44 38.69 0.85
CA ASN A 274 22.41 39.41 1.68
C ASN A 274 23.37 38.46 2.42
N GLN A 275 22.89 37.31 2.91
CA GLN A 275 23.77 36.29 3.50
C GLN A 275 24.74 35.70 2.49
N MET A 276 24.27 35.44 1.25
CA MET A 276 25.12 34.98 0.16
C MET A 276 26.20 36.02 -0.20
N LEU A 277 25.86 37.30 -0.22
CA LEU A 277 26.81 38.38 -0.51
C LEU A 277 27.89 38.53 0.59
N GLN A 278 27.50 38.40 1.86
CA GLN A 278 28.47 38.41 2.97
C GLN A 278 29.41 37.19 2.90
N MET A 279 28.89 36.03 2.50
CA MET A 279 29.69 34.81 2.35
C MET A 279 30.69 34.94 1.20
N THR A 280 30.30 35.52 0.06
CA THR A 280 31.22 35.75 -1.07
C THR A 280 32.29 36.79 -0.74
N GLN A 281 31.96 37.83 0.02
CA GLN A 281 32.94 38.81 0.51
C GLN A 281 33.95 38.17 1.45
N MET A 282 33.52 37.37 2.43
CA MET A 282 34.43 36.63 3.32
C MET A 282 35.37 35.71 2.52
N LEU A 283 34.85 34.97 1.54
CA LEU A 283 35.65 34.10 0.69
C LEU A 283 36.68 34.91 -0.13
N SER A 284 36.31 36.10 -0.61
CA SER A 284 37.24 36.98 -1.34
C SER A 284 38.38 37.52 -0.46
N GLU A 285 38.09 37.88 0.79
CA GLU A 285 39.12 38.33 1.74
C GLU A 285 40.08 37.19 2.12
N ILE A 286 39.56 35.97 2.29
CA ILE A 286 40.38 34.78 2.57
C ILE A 286 41.31 34.50 1.38
N MET A 287 40.80 34.57 0.15
CA MET A 287 41.63 34.41 -1.06
C MET A 287 42.70 35.51 -1.20
N SER A 288 42.40 36.75 -0.83
CA SER A 288 43.36 37.88 -0.82
C SER A 288 44.46 37.72 0.25
N LYS A 289 44.11 37.20 1.43
CA LYS A 289 45.08 36.89 2.50
C LYS A 289 45.98 35.70 2.17
N MET A 290 45.49 34.71 1.41
CA MET A 290 46.31 33.59 0.95
C MET A 290 47.30 33.97 -0.17
N SER A 291 46.94 34.95 -1.02
CA SER A 291 47.82 35.42 -2.10
C SER A 291 48.91 36.40 -1.64
N SER A 292 48.76 37.02 -0.46
CA SER A 292 49.79 37.87 0.16
C SER A 292 50.83 37.09 1.00
N HIS A 293 50.63 35.79 1.23
CA HIS A 293 51.61 34.89 1.88
C HIS A 293 52.43 34.05 0.89
N SER A 294 52.33 34.36 -0.41
CA SER A 294 52.97 33.60 -1.49
C SER A 294 53.68 34.51 -2.50
N GLN A 295 54.37 35.54 -2.01
CA GLN A 295 55.53 36.12 -2.71
C GLN A 295 56.78 35.99 -1.82
N PRO A 296 57.95 35.65 -2.39
CA PRO A 296 59.17 35.35 -1.66
C PRO A 296 59.74 36.55 -0.89
#